data_AF-A0A949BE76-F1
#
_entry.id   AF-A0A949BE76-F1
#
_cell.length_a   1.000
_cell.length_b   1.000
_cell.length_c   1.000
_cell.angle_alpha   90.00
_cell.angle_beta   90.00
_cell.angle_gamma   90.00
#
_symmetry.space_group_name_H-M   'P 1'
#
loop_
_entity.id
_entity.type
_entity.pdbx_description
1 polymer ?
#
loop_
_entity_poly.entity_id
_entity_poly.type
_entity_poly.pdbx_seq_one_letter_code
_entity_poly.pdbx_strand_id
1 'polypeptide(L)'
;MLKKSFKYIILLTILVLLGSIGMLSYADALSNKNEEKAQEEIYAGSQYLRHKEYEEAIKKLKKVIETYPGTSVLVNAWLYLAKAYEGQKQYKFAIEAYRKGLEIKSDQLAVYLALLDFKMG
;
A
#
# COMPACT_ATOMS: atom_id res chain seq x y z
N MET A 1 2.62 -53.97 -3.70
CA MET A 1 2.65 -52.76 -4.55
C MET A 1 2.32 -51.46 -3.80
N LEU A 2 1.43 -51.48 -2.79
CA LEU A 2 0.96 -50.30 -2.04
C LEU A 2 2.03 -49.44 -1.33
N LYS A 3 3.13 -50.03 -0.82
CA LYS A 3 4.19 -49.27 -0.11
C LYS A 3 5.04 -48.39 -1.04
N LYS A 4 5.20 -48.78 -2.31
CA LYS A 4 5.96 -47.99 -3.29
C LYS A 4 5.18 -46.74 -3.70
N SER A 5 3.89 -46.88 -4.00
CA SER A 5 3.01 -45.74 -4.33
C SER A 5 2.89 -44.73 -3.18
N PHE A 6 2.84 -45.19 -1.92
CA PHE A 6 2.83 -44.30 -0.76
C PHE A 6 4.09 -43.44 -0.63
N LYS A 7 5.27 -43.99 -0.93
CA LYS A 7 6.54 -43.24 -0.97
C LYS A 7 6.51 -42.13 -2.02
N TYR A 8 5.92 -42.37 -3.20
CA TYR A 8 5.80 -41.34 -4.24
C TYR A 8 4.85 -40.21 -3.84
N ILE A 9 3.74 -40.51 -3.15
CA ILE A 9 2.81 -39.49 -2.64
C ILE A 9 3.50 -38.59 -1.62
N ILE A 10 4.27 -39.16 -0.69
CA ILE A 10 5.05 -38.39 0.28
C ILE A 10 6.12 -37.53 -0.42
N LEU A 11 6.84 -38.07 -1.40
CA LEU A 11 7.83 -37.30 -2.15
C LEU A 11 7.21 -36.15 -2.95
N LEU A 12 6.04 -36.38 -3.56
CA LEU A 12 5.33 -35.37 -4.34
C LEU A 12 4.77 -34.25 -3.45
N THR A 13 4.25 -34.58 -2.27
CA THR A 13 3.79 -33.58 -1.30
C THR A 13 4.92 -32.73 -0.73
N ILE A 14 6.08 -33.33 -0.40
CA ILE A 14 7.28 -32.59 0.03
C ILE A 14 7.74 -31.63 -1.06
N LEU A 15 7.74 -32.05 -2.33
CA LEU A 15 8.15 -31.22 -3.46
C LEU A 15 7.24 -29.99 -3.63
N VAL A 16 5.91 -30.18 -3.51
CA VAL A 16 4.93 -29.07 -3.56
C VAL A 16 5.13 -28.09 -2.39
N LEU A 17 5.37 -28.61 -1.18
CA LEU A 17 5.63 -27.78 0.00
C LEU A 17 6.92 -26.96 -0.13
N LEU A 18 8.00 -27.55 -0.66
CA LEU A 18 9.24 -26.81 -0.89
C LEU A 18 9.06 -25.70 -1.94
N GLY A 19 8.29 -25.98 -3.00
CA GLY A 19 7.95 -24.97 -4.01
C GLY A 19 7.12 -23.81 -3.46
N SER A 20 6.11 -24.09 -2.62
CA SER A 20 5.25 -23.05 -2.04
C SER A 20 5.99 -22.18 -1.02
N ILE A 21 6.84 -22.76 -0.18
CA ILE A 21 7.69 -22.02 0.76
C ILE A 21 8.64 -21.09 0.00
N GLY A 22 9.28 -21.58 -1.06
CA GLY A 22 10.14 -20.77 -1.92
C GLY A 22 9.39 -19.58 -2.54
N MET A 23 8.21 -19.83 -3.10
CA MET A 23 7.36 -18.77 -3.67
C MET A 23 6.92 -17.73 -2.63
N LEU A 24 6.56 -18.16 -1.42
CA LEU A 24 6.18 -17.25 -0.33
C LEU A 24 7.36 -16.36 0.09
N SER A 25 8.54 -16.95 0.31
CA SER A 25 9.74 -16.18 0.68
C SER A 25 10.15 -15.15 -0.38
N TYR A 26 9.93 -15.47 -1.66
CA TYR A 26 10.17 -14.56 -2.77
C TYR A 26 9.16 -13.41 -2.79
N ALA A 27 7.88 -13.71 -2.54
CA ALA A 27 6.83 -12.69 -2.44
C ALA A 27 7.08 -11.73 -1.27
N ASP A 28 7.49 -12.25 -0.11
CA ASP A 28 7.85 -11.43 1.06
C ASP A 28 9.07 -10.54 0.77
N ALA A 29 10.10 -11.07 0.12
CA ALA A 29 11.27 -10.29 -0.29
C ALA A 29 10.91 -9.16 -1.28
N LEU A 30 10.03 -9.44 -2.25
CA LEU A 30 9.55 -8.45 -3.19
C LEU A 30 8.68 -7.39 -2.51
N SER A 31 7.80 -7.80 -1.59
CA SER A 31 6.96 -6.91 -0.78
C SER A 31 7.83 -5.95 0.04
N ASN A 32 8.81 -6.48 0.79
CA ASN A 32 9.76 -5.68 1.58
C ASN A 32 10.54 -4.68 0.71
N LYS A 33 10.99 -5.10 -0.48
CA LYS A 33 11.70 -4.22 -1.41
C LYS A 33 10.81 -3.09 -1.94
N ASN A 34 9.53 -3.37 -2.20
CA ASN A 34 8.59 -2.36 -2.65
C ASN A 34 8.22 -1.39 -1.52
N GLU A 35 8.07 -1.86 -0.28
CA GLU A 35 7.88 -1.02 0.92
C GLU A 35 9.05 -0.03 1.09
N GLU A 36 10.28 -0.52 1.04
CA GLU A 36 11.48 0.31 1.18
C GLU A 36 11.55 1.40 0.11
N LYS A 37 11.35 1.02 -1.15
CA LYS A 37 11.34 1.97 -2.28
C LYS A 37 10.20 2.96 -2.20
N ALA A 38 9.00 2.52 -1.84
CA ALA A 38 7.86 3.40 -1.65
C ALA A 38 8.16 4.42 -0.55
N GLN A 39 8.72 3.98 0.58
CA GLN A 39 9.09 4.86 1.68
C GLN A 39 10.16 5.89 1.28
N GLU A 40 11.19 5.48 0.54
CA GLU A 40 12.21 6.38 0.00
C GLU A 40 11.61 7.44 -0.93
N GLU A 41 10.76 7.03 -1.88
CA GLU A 41 10.14 7.96 -2.82
C GLU A 41 9.12 8.89 -2.15
N ILE A 42 8.40 8.41 -1.13
CA ILE A 42 7.54 9.23 -0.27
C ILE A 42 8.38 10.26 0.48
N TYR A 43 9.51 9.85 1.03
CA TYR A 43 10.42 10.75 1.74
C TYR A 43 10.92 11.85 0.79
N ALA A 44 11.28 11.51 -0.45
CA ALA A 44 11.62 12.49 -1.48
C ALA A 44 10.44 13.45 -1.78
N GLY A 45 9.23 12.92 -1.97
CA GLY A 45 8.01 13.72 -2.14
C GLY A 45 7.77 14.70 -0.98
N SER A 46 8.07 14.28 0.26
CA SER A 46 7.95 15.12 1.45
C SER A 46 9.01 16.25 1.50
N GLN A 47 10.12 16.14 0.78
CA GLN A 47 11.11 17.23 0.68
C GLN A 47 10.54 18.40 -0.11
N TYR A 48 9.95 18.10 -1.28
CA TYR A 48 9.28 19.09 -2.13
C TYR A 48 8.22 19.87 -1.33
N LEU A 49 7.44 19.17 -0.50
CA LEU A 49 6.50 19.80 0.43
C LEU A 49 7.15 20.79 1.39
N ARG A 50 8.29 20.42 2.01
CA ARG A 50 9.01 21.30 2.94
C ARG A 50 9.55 22.54 2.26
N HIS A 51 9.86 22.45 0.97
CA HIS A 51 10.28 23.59 0.16
C HIS A 51 9.11 24.33 -0.50
N LYS A 52 7.87 23.94 -0.20
CA LYS A 52 6.63 24.49 -0.77
C LYS A 52 6.53 24.31 -2.30
N GLU A 53 7.26 23.35 -2.85
CA GLU A 53 7.23 22.94 -4.26
C GLU A 53 6.07 21.96 -4.45
N TYR A 54 4.85 22.45 -4.32
CA TYR A 54 3.66 21.61 -4.21
C TYR A 54 3.38 20.80 -5.48
N GLU A 55 3.59 21.35 -6.68
CA GLU A 55 3.40 20.65 -7.96
C GLU A 55 4.29 19.41 -8.08
N GLU A 56 5.58 19.54 -7.75
CA GLU A 56 6.52 18.42 -7.80
C GLU A 56 6.22 17.39 -6.71
N ALA A 57 5.80 17.84 -5.52
CA ALA A 57 5.31 16.95 -4.47
C ALA A 57 4.11 16.13 -4.96
N ILE A 58 3.09 16.76 -5.56
CA ILE A 58 1.90 16.11 -6.09
C ILE A 58 2.29 15.06 -7.14
N LYS A 59 3.13 15.44 -8.10
CA LYS A 59 3.58 14.55 -9.18
C LYS A 59 4.32 13.33 -8.63
N LYS A 60 5.27 13.56 -7.71
CA LYS A 60 6.06 12.48 -7.10
C LYS A 60 5.19 11.54 -6.28
N LEU A 61 4.30 12.07 -5.45
CA LEU A 61 3.44 11.29 -4.56
C LEU A 61 2.37 10.48 -5.32
N LYS A 62 1.79 11.04 -6.38
CA LYS A 62 0.90 10.29 -7.29
C LYS A 62 1.61 9.10 -7.92
N LYS A 63 2.85 9.30 -8.39
CA LYS A 63 3.65 8.22 -8.95
C LYS A 63 3.90 7.10 -7.95
N VAL A 64 4.16 7.41 -6.68
CA VAL A 64 4.30 6.38 -5.63
C VAL A 64 3.02 5.54 -5.52
N ILE A 65 1.86 6.20 -5.47
CA ILE A 65 0.55 5.55 -5.34
C ILE A 65 0.29 4.58 -6.50
N GLU A 66 0.67 4.97 -7.72
CA GLU A 66 0.53 4.14 -8.92
C GLU A 66 1.56 3.01 -8.99
N THR A 67 2.80 3.26 -8.54
CA THR A 67 3.95 2.35 -8.73
C THR A 67 4.04 1.28 -7.65
N TYR A 68 3.66 1.60 -6.41
CA TYR A 68 3.77 0.70 -5.27
C TYR A 68 2.42 0.42 -4.61
N PRO A 69 1.43 -0.09 -5.38
CA PRO A 69 0.12 -0.40 -4.85
C PRO A 69 0.23 -1.46 -3.75
N GLY A 70 -0.59 -1.32 -2.70
CA GLY A 70 -0.67 -2.29 -1.60
C GLY A 70 0.45 -2.23 -0.57
N THR A 71 1.41 -1.29 -0.68
CA THR A 71 2.39 -1.06 0.39
C THR A 71 1.73 -0.39 1.60
N SER A 72 2.11 -0.79 2.80
CA SER A 72 1.57 -0.28 4.06
C SER A 72 1.88 1.21 4.27
N VAL A 73 2.95 1.71 3.64
CA VAL A 73 3.34 3.13 3.69
C VAL A 73 2.52 4.04 2.79
N LEU A 74 1.61 3.52 1.95
CA LEU A 74 0.77 4.36 1.05
C LEU A 74 -0.07 5.39 1.79
N VAL A 75 -0.45 5.13 3.04
CA VAL A 75 -1.14 6.12 3.88
C VAL A 75 -0.35 7.43 3.98
N ASN A 76 0.99 7.36 4.03
CA ASN A 76 1.86 8.53 4.09
C ASN A 76 1.88 9.26 2.73
N ALA A 77 1.88 8.52 1.62
CA ALA A 77 1.80 9.12 0.29
C ALA A 77 0.52 9.95 0.13
N TRP A 78 -0.63 9.39 0.51
CA TRP A 78 -1.92 10.08 0.48
C TRP A 78 -1.97 11.28 1.43
N LEU A 79 -1.44 11.14 2.64
CA LEU A 79 -1.34 12.25 3.61
C LEU A 79 -0.54 13.42 3.05
N TYR A 80 0.64 13.15 2.49
CA TYR A 80 1.48 14.19 1.92
C TYR A 80 0.86 14.78 0.65
N LEU A 81 0.18 13.96 -0.17
CA LEU A 81 -0.52 14.43 -1.35
C LEU A 81 -1.63 15.42 -0.97
N ALA A 82 -2.38 15.10 0.09
CA ALA A 82 -3.40 15.98 0.62
C ALA A 82 -2.82 17.32 1.11
N LYS A 83 -1.71 17.29 1.87
CA LYS A 83 -0.99 18.49 2.31
C LYS A 83 -0.47 19.33 1.14
N ALA A 84 -0.05 18.69 0.05
CA ALA A 84 0.40 19.40 -1.15
C ALA A 84 -0.77 20.15 -1.81
N TYR A 85 -1.91 19.48 -1.92
CA TYR A 85 -3.15 20.10 -2.40
C TYR A 85 -3.63 21.25 -1.49
N GLU A 86 -3.53 21.11 -0.17
CA GLU A 86 -3.81 22.21 0.78
C GLU A 86 -2.87 23.40 0.57
N GLY A 87 -1.57 23.15 0.36
CA GLY A 87 -0.58 24.18 0.04
C GLY A 87 -0.94 25.00 -1.19
N GLN A 88 -1.59 24.37 -2.18
CA GLN A 88 -2.14 25.03 -3.38
C GLN A 88 -3.57 25.54 -3.21
N LYS A 89 -4.17 25.43 -2.01
CA LYS A 89 -5.58 25.78 -1.73
C LYS A 89 -6.59 24.96 -2.55
N GLN A 90 -6.18 23.81 -3.05
CA GLN A 90 -7.02 22.87 -3.80
C GLN A 90 -7.76 21.92 -2.84
N TYR A 91 -8.60 22.49 -1.97
CA TYR A 91 -9.18 21.75 -0.83
C TYR A 91 -10.03 20.54 -1.23
N LYS A 92 -10.70 20.58 -2.38
CA LYS A 92 -11.47 19.44 -2.90
C LYS A 92 -10.59 18.20 -3.09
N PHE A 93 -9.42 18.38 -3.72
CA PHE A 93 -8.47 17.28 -3.95
C PHE A 93 -7.76 16.86 -2.66
N ALA A 94 -7.51 17.80 -1.74
CA ALA A 94 -6.96 17.47 -0.43
C ALA A 94 -7.90 16.54 0.37
N ILE A 95 -9.18 16.88 0.46
CA ILE A 95 -10.19 16.07 1.14
C ILE A 95 -10.27 14.66 0.53
N GLU A 96 -10.26 14.57 -0.80
CA GLU A 96 -10.27 13.28 -1.49
C GLU A 96 -9.02 12.45 -1.17
N ALA A 97 -7.83 13.05 -1.17
CA ALA A 97 -6.59 12.38 -0.82
C ALA A 97 -6.58 11.93 0.66
N TYR A 98 -7.07 12.75 1.59
CA TYR A 98 -7.23 12.34 2.99
C TYR A 98 -8.19 11.16 3.13
N ARG A 99 -9.34 11.18 2.45
CA ARG A 99 -10.30 10.07 2.44
C ARG A 99 -9.65 8.78 1.95
N LYS A 100 -8.88 8.84 0.86
CA LYS A 100 -8.13 7.69 0.33
C LYS A 100 -7.08 7.15 1.30
N GLY A 101 -6.34 8.04 1.98
CA GLY A 101 -5.42 7.62 3.04
C GLY A 101 -6.13 6.92 4.20
N LEU A 102 -7.31 7.40 4.58
CA LEU A 102 -8.13 6.80 5.63
C LEU A 102 -8.68 5.43 5.23
N GLU A 103 -9.16 5.25 3.99
CA GLU A 103 -9.65 3.96 3.45
C GLU A 103 -8.61 2.84 3.62
N ILE A 104 -7.31 3.12 3.50
CA ILE A 104 -6.22 2.12 3.63
C ILE A 104 -6.02 1.63 5.06
N LYS A 105 -6.16 2.51 6.06
CA LYS A 105 -6.00 2.16 7.49
C LYS A 105 -7.24 1.44 8.05
N SER A 106 -8.26 1.27 7.24
CA SER A 106 -9.64 1.19 7.69
C SER A 106 -10.39 0.01 7.08
N ASP A 107 -10.15 -1.17 7.64
CA ASP A 107 -11.30 -2.06 7.83
C ASP A 107 -12.17 -1.57 9.01
N GLN A 108 -11.62 -0.74 9.91
CA GLN A 108 -12.29 -0.26 11.13
C GLN A 108 -12.99 1.12 11.00
N LEU A 109 -12.50 2.04 10.15
CA LEU A 109 -13.11 3.36 9.91
C LEU A 109 -14.24 3.28 8.85
N ALA A 110 -14.30 2.24 8.01
CA ALA A 110 -15.34 2.04 7.01
C ALA A 110 -16.68 1.79 7.71
N VAL A 111 -16.63 1.04 8.81
CA VAL A 111 -17.73 0.89 9.76
C VAL A 111 -18.11 2.23 10.38
N TYR A 112 -17.14 3.08 10.75
CA TYR A 112 -17.41 4.40 11.33
C TYR A 112 -17.98 5.41 10.32
N LEU A 113 -17.51 5.41 9.07
CA LEU A 113 -18.04 6.22 7.97
C LEU A 113 -19.44 5.77 7.57
N ALA A 114 -19.69 4.45 7.49
CA ALA A 114 -21.03 3.91 7.29
C ALA A 114 -22.00 4.31 8.41
N LEU A 115 -21.53 4.39 9.66
CA LEU A 115 -22.32 4.90 10.79
C LEU A 115 -22.57 6.42 10.73
N LEU A 116 -21.62 7.21 10.22
CA LEU A 116 -21.78 8.65 10.04
C LEU A 116 -22.74 8.96 8.89
N ASP A 117 -22.61 8.28 7.76
CA ASP A 117 -23.54 8.40 6.61
C ASP A 117 -24.95 7.97 7.00
N PHE A 118 -25.10 6.91 7.81
CA PHE A 118 -26.40 6.49 8.36
C PHE A 118 -27.04 7.53 9.28
N LYS A 119 -26.24 8.31 10.03
CA LYS A 119 -26.74 9.36 10.94
C LYS A 119 -27.08 10.67 10.24
N MET A 120 -26.64 10.86 9.00
CA MET A 120 -26.84 12.09 8.22
C MET A 120 -27.95 11.99 7.17
N GLY A 121 -28.61 10.82 7.06
CA GLY A 121 -29.84 10.62 6.29
C GLY A 121 -31.07 10.52 7.20
#